data_AF-A0A1W2FZN3-F1
#
_entry.id   AF-A0A1W2FZN3-F1
#
_cell.length_a   1.000
_cell.length_b   1.000
_cell.length_c   1.000
_cell.angle_alpha   90.00
_cell.angle_beta   90.00
_cell.angle_gamma   90.00
#
_symmetry.space_group_name_H-M   'P 1'
#
loop_
_entity.id
_entity.type
_entity.pdbx_description
1 polymer ?
#
loop_
_entity_poly.entity_id
_entity_poly.type
_entity_poly.pdbx_seq_one_letter_code
_entity_poly.pdbx_strand_id
1 'polypeptide(L)'
;MLLRSWLGPSACWKDCTRTRCCSPPWIEPYRRQQNTKRTGKARTDEAIARDLAKFVEWVNTECRRQGRTDDIPPDERGSLVASRFRRTLAWFIRRRPRGLVAASIQYGHVHTRLIQGYAGSYDSGFPDEYAFEDWLFRLENLAEDQQALDAGEHVSGPAANAYRHRVAGATRQFAGHVLTSTRQARDLIGNPLLQLHHGEGMTCVFNPVHAACQLRGTVDDPLVTPDTDDCRPKCLNIARTDRDVLQIQQHHDALAEIVADPLAPMIRHERDQHELRRLRAILDDHEQTKNDVNP
;
A
#
# COMPACT_ATOMS: atom_id res chain seq x y z
N MET A 1 21.34 -2.33 15.45
CA MET A 1 22.06 -3.56 15.87
C MET A 1 21.08 -4.44 16.64
N LEU A 2 20.84 -5.69 16.22
CA LEU A 2 20.31 -6.84 17.01
C LEU A 2 18.85 -6.72 17.55
N LEU A 3 17.97 -7.74 17.57
CA LEU A 3 17.96 -9.17 17.16
C LEU A 3 16.66 -9.40 16.32
N ARG A 4 16.39 -10.46 15.53
CA ARG A 4 17.06 -11.75 15.18
C ARG A 4 17.23 -12.83 16.26
N SER A 5 16.14 -13.42 16.76
CA SER A 5 16.13 -14.75 17.40
C SER A 5 14.70 -15.36 17.42
N TRP A 6 14.58 -16.65 17.83
CA TRP A 6 13.35 -17.46 17.95
C TRP A 6 12.80 -18.15 16.69
N LEU A 7 13.67 -18.95 16.04
CA LEU A 7 13.28 -20.24 15.46
C LEU A 7 14.23 -21.32 16.01
N GLY A 8 13.66 -22.40 16.54
CA GLY A 8 14.39 -23.55 17.11
C GLY A 8 13.42 -24.73 17.32
N PRO A 9 13.76 -25.99 16.97
CA PRO A 9 12.75 -27.02 16.70
C PRO A 9 12.75 -28.18 17.71
N SER A 10 11.90 -29.19 17.44
CA SER A 10 11.83 -30.52 18.09
C SER A 10 11.30 -30.57 19.53
N ALA A 11 10.66 -31.65 20.00
CA ALA A 11 9.87 -32.70 19.34
C ALA A 11 9.13 -33.49 20.45
N CYS A 12 7.97 -34.09 20.14
CA CYS A 12 7.66 -35.41 20.70
C CYS A 12 6.65 -36.16 19.82
N TRP A 13 6.95 -37.43 19.55
CA TRP A 13 6.16 -38.39 18.80
C TRP A 13 5.41 -39.34 19.76
N LYS A 14 4.65 -40.28 19.19
CA LYS A 14 4.04 -41.48 19.83
C LYS A 14 2.70 -41.23 20.56
N ASP A 15 1.71 -42.11 20.48
CA ASP A 15 1.53 -43.34 19.68
C ASP A 15 0.02 -43.60 19.52
N CYS A 16 -0.43 -44.15 18.37
CA CYS A 16 -1.43 -45.23 18.34
C CYS A 16 -1.47 -45.88 16.95
N THR A 17 -1.67 -47.20 16.90
CA THR A 17 -1.46 -48.02 15.69
C THR A 17 -2.74 -48.73 15.22
N ARG A 18 -2.81 -49.04 13.90
CA ARG A 18 -3.65 -50.09 13.27
C ARG A 18 -5.19 -49.98 13.50
N THR A 19 -6.04 -49.75 12.50
CA THR A 19 -6.34 -50.66 11.36
C THR A 19 -7.47 -50.05 10.51
N ARG A 20 -7.55 -50.37 9.20
CA ARG A 20 -8.56 -49.95 8.19
C ARG A 20 -8.36 -48.55 7.57
N CYS A 21 -7.44 -48.47 6.61
CA CYS A 21 -7.56 -47.47 5.54
C CYS A 21 -8.58 -47.97 4.51
N CYS A 22 -9.82 -47.48 4.58
CA CYS A 22 -10.83 -47.65 3.53
C CYS A 22 -11.21 -46.27 3.00
N SER A 23 -10.54 -45.81 1.95
CA SER A 23 -10.96 -44.60 1.22
C SER A 23 -12.15 -44.93 0.31
N PRO A 24 -13.30 -44.25 0.42
CA PRO A 24 -14.37 -44.39 -0.56
C PRO A 24 -13.94 -43.84 -1.93
N PRO A 25 -14.38 -44.43 -3.06
CA PRO A 25 -13.98 -44.00 -4.40
C PRO A 25 -14.80 -42.80 -4.93
N TRP A 26 -15.45 -42.00 -4.07
CA TRP A 26 -16.18 -40.79 -4.45
C TRP A 26 -15.97 -39.66 -3.43
N ILE A 27 -15.94 -38.43 -3.94
CA ILE A 27 -15.85 -37.21 -3.11
C ILE A 27 -17.28 -36.81 -2.73
N GLU A 28 -17.64 -37.09 -1.48
CA GLU A 28 -18.85 -36.53 -0.86
C GLU A 28 -18.71 -35.00 -0.77
N PRO A 29 -19.63 -34.18 -1.32
CA PRO A 29 -19.53 -32.73 -1.16
C PRO A 29 -19.64 -32.37 0.32
N TYR A 30 -18.68 -31.58 0.83
CA TYR A 30 -18.61 -31.19 2.24
C TYR A 30 -19.90 -30.49 2.69
N ARG A 31 -20.81 -31.27 3.27
CA ARG A 31 -22.10 -30.81 3.78
C ARG A 31 -21.84 -30.05 5.07
N ARG A 32 -21.60 -28.74 4.92
CA ARG A 32 -21.22 -27.79 5.97
C ARG A 32 -22.07 -28.02 7.23
N GLN A 33 -21.48 -28.63 8.24
CA GLN A 33 -22.15 -28.86 9.52
C GLN A 33 -22.59 -27.52 10.12
N GLN A 34 -23.72 -27.56 10.82
CA GLN A 34 -24.40 -26.37 11.33
C GLN A 34 -23.46 -25.54 12.21
N ASN A 35 -23.61 -24.21 12.09
CA ASN A 35 -22.82 -23.20 12.76
C ASN A 35 -22.80 -23.40 14.29
N THR A 36 -21.72 -24.00 14.80
CA THR A 36 -21.46 -24.15 16.24
C THR A 36 -21.11 -22.79 16.82
N LYS A 37 -22.14 -22.02 17.18
CA LYS A 37 -22.01 -20.74 17.88
C LYS A 37 -21.09 -20.92 19.10
N ARG A 38 -19.90 -20.31 19.06
CA ARG A 38 -19.00 -20.24 20.22
C ARG A 38 -19.75 -19.61 21.39
N THR A 39 -19.89 -20.36 22.48
CA THR A 39 -20.49 -19.90 23.74
C THR A 39 -19.51 -19.04 24.54
N GLY A 40 -19.20 -17.86 24.00
CA GLY A 40 -18.56 -16.77 24.72
C GLY A 40 -19.36 -15.50 24.52
N LYS A 41 -19.73 -14.80 25.61
CA LYS A 41 -20.30 -13.45 25.49
C LYS A 41 -19.24 -12.55 24.86
N ALA A 42 -19.58 -11.89 23.75
CA ALA A 42 -18.71 -10.87 23.18
C ALA A 42 -18.46 -9.78 24.23
N ARG A 43 -17.25 -9.19 24.24
CA ARG A 43 -16.98 -8.01 25.07
C ARG A 43 -17.90 -6.87 24.61
N THR A 44 -18.50 -6.16 25.56
CA THR A 44 -19.38 -5.02 25.24
C THR A 44 -18.55 -3.80 24.84
N ASP A 45 -19.15 -2.86 24.13
CA ASP A 45 -18.45 -1.67 23.65
C ASP A 45 -17.93 -0.79 24.81
N GLU A 46 -18.62 -0.74 25.95
CA GLU A 46 -18.15 -0.03 27.14
C GLU A 46 -16.95 -0.73 27.78
N ALA A 47 -16.87 -2.06 27.71
CA ALA A 47 -15.69 -2.79 28.16
C ALA A 47 -14.48 -2.53 27.25
N ILE A 48 -14.69 -2.46 25.94
CA ILE A 48 -13.63 -2.13 24.97
C ILE A 48 -13.19 -0.67 25.14
N ALA A 49 -14.12 0.28 25.32
CA ALA A 49 -13.78 1.68 25.56
C ALA A 49 -12.94 1.89 26.84
N ARG A 50 -13.26 1.17 27.93
CA ARG A 50 -12.44 1.18 29.16
C ARG A 50 -11.04 0.60 28.94
N ASP A 51 -10.92 -0.48 28.16
CA ASP A 51 -9.61 -1.07 27.86
C ASP A 51 -8.79 -0.19 26.90
N LEU A 52 -9.44 0.53 25.97
CA LEU A 52 -8.78 1.54 25.13
C LEU A 52 -8.27 2.75 25.94
N ALA A 53 -9.04 3.22 26.92
CA ALA A 53 -8.59 4.28 27.83
C ALA A 53 -7.33 3.86 28.62
N LYS A 54 -7.33 2.64 29.19
CA LYS A 54 -6.15 2.06 29.84
C LYS A 54 -4.97 1.89 28.89
N PHE A 55 -5.21 1.55 27.63
CA PHE A 55 -4.15 1.43 26.62
C PHE A 55 -3.50 2.78 26.32
N VAL A 56 -4.28 3.86 26.17
CA VAL A 56 -3.75 5.22 26.02
C VAL A 56 -2.95 5.66 27.25
N GLU A 57 -3.48 5.43 28.44
CA GLU A 57 -2.79 5.72 29.71
C GLU A 57 -1.45 4.96 29.82
N TRP A 58 -1.43 3.69 29.44
CA TRP A 58 -0.23 2.86 29.41
C TRP A 58 0.80 3.37 28.38
N VAL A 59 0.39 3.68 27.15
CA VAL A 59 1.28 4.26 26.13
C VAL A 59 1.91 5.56 26.62
N ASN A 60 1.11 6.50 27.12
CA ASN A 60 1.61 7.79 27.61
C ASN A 60 2.54 7.62 28.81
N THR A 61 2.31 6.62 29.66
CA THR A 61 3.20 6.30 30.78
C THR A 61 4.52 5.68 30.32
N GLU A 62 4.48 4.80 29.32
CA GLU A 62 5.69 4.19 28.75
C GLU A 62 6.53 5.22 27.97
N CYS A 63 5.91 6.13 27.20
CA CYS A 63 6.59 7.26 26.56
C CYS A 63 7.37 8.10 27.57
N ARG A 64 6.73 8.50 28.67
CA ARG A 64 7.38 9.22 29.79
C ARG A 64 8.53 8.42 30.40
N ARG A 65 8.32 7.12 30.65
CA ARG A 65 9.35 6.22 31.23
C ARG A 65 10.58 6.07 30.34
N GLN A 66 10.39 6.14 29.01
CA GLN A 66 11.44 6.06 28.00
C GLN A 66 12.05 7.43 27.64
N GLY A 67 11.63 8.52 28.31
CA GLY A 67 12.14 9.87 28.06
C GLY A 67 11.71 10.48 26.73
N ARG A 68 10.62 9.98 26.10
CA ARG A 68 10.06 10.55 24.87
C ARG A 68 9.20 11.77 25.17
N THR A 69 9.22 12.73 24.24
CA THR A 69 8.39 13.94 24.25
C THR A 69 6.98 13.72 23.71
N ASP A 70 6.70 12.56 23.10
CA ASP A 70 5.47 12.31 22.37
C ASP A 70 4.42 11.62 23.28
N ASP A 71 3.26 12.23 23.45
CA ASP A 71 2.10 11.64 24.11
C ASP A 71 0.86 11.62 23.19
N ILE A 72 -0.08 10.73 23.49
CA ILE A 72 -1.40 10.70 22.86
C ILE A 72 -2.27 11.74 23.60
N PRO A 73 -2.67 12.85 22.96
CA PRO A 73 -3.46 13.89 23.63
C PRO A 73 -4.89 13.41 23.94
N PRO A 74 -5.59 14.06 24.89
CA PRO A 74 -7.00 13.80 25.14
C PRO A 74 -7.85 14.10 23.89
N ASP A 75 -8.82 13.23 23.62
CA ASP A 75 -9.67 13.30 22.44
C ASP A 75 -10.85 14.27 22.66
N GLU A 76 -10.93 15.33 21.87
CA GLU A 76 -11.98 16.37 21.96
C GLU A 76 -13.40 15.82 21.83
N ARG A 77 -13.58 14.66 21.18
CA ARG A 77 -14.89 14.00 21.00
C ARG A 77 -15.18 12.95 22.09
N GLY A 78 -14.43 12.99 23.20
CA GLY A 78 -14.56 12.06 24.31
C GLY A 78 -13.91 10.70 24.06
N SER A 79 -14.15 9.77 24.99
CA SER A 79 -13.45 8.48 25.09
C SER A 79 -13.40 7.69 23.77
N LEU A 80 -12.23 7.10 23.48
CA LEU A 80 -12.02 6.25 22.32
C LEU A 80 -12.89 4.99 22.39
N VAL A 81 -13.80 4.86 21.44
CA VAL A 81 -14.63 3.66 21.23
C VAL A 81 -14.01 2.73 20.19
N ALA A 82 -14.39 1.44 20.24
CA ALA A 82 -13.88 0.38 19.37
C ALA A 82 -13.88 0.73 17.88
N SER A 83 -14.96 1.37 17.41
CA SER A 83 -15.13 1.79 16.01
C SER A 83 -14.13 2.87 15.58
N ARG A 84 -13.87 3.88 16.44
CA ARG A 84 -12.91 4.96 16.19
C ARG A 84 -11.48 4.43 16.19
N PHE A 85 -11.10 3.66 17.21
CA PHE A 85 -9.78 3.03 17.29
C PHE A 85 -9.48 2.16 16.06
N ARG A 86 -10.45 1.35 15.62
CA ARG A 86 -10.29 0.50 14.42
C ARG A 86 -10.21 1.31 13.12
N ARG A 87 -10.89 2.47 13.01
CA ARG A 87 -10.75 3.41 11.88
C ARG A 87 -9.33 3.99 11.83
N THR A 88 -8.82 4.51 12.95
CA THR A 88 -7.45 5.04 13.06
C THR A 88 -6.42 3.97 12.72
N LEU A 89 -6.58 2.75 13.23
CA LEU A 89 -5.68 1.64 12.92
C LEU A 89 -5.70 1.26 11.42
N ALA A 90 -6.88 1.23 10.78
CA ALA A 90 -6.98 0.98 9.34
C ALA A 90 -6.34 2.11 8.50
N TRP A 91 -6.48 3.38 8.91
CA TRP A 91 -5.82 4.54 8.31
C TRP A 91 -4.29 4.40 8.32
N PHE A 92 -3.71 3.97 9.45
CA PHE A 92 -2.27 3.74 9.59
C PHE A 92 -1.79 2.53 8.79
N ILE A 93 -2.52 1.40 8.84
CA ILE A 93 -2.13 0.19 8.10
C ILE A 93 -2.13 0.46 6.59
N ARG A 94 -3.13 1.18 6.05
CA ARG A 94 -3.24 1.43 4.61
C ARG A 94 -2.10 2.29 4.05
N ARG A 95 -1.57 3.24 4.83
CA ARG A 95 -0.45 4.13 4.45
C ARG A 95 0.95 3.49 4.60
N ARG A 96 1.03 2.15 4.74
CA ARG A 96 2.29 1.39 4.69
C ARG A 96 2.42 0.65 3.35
N PRO A 97 3.64 0.35 2.88
CA PRO A 97 3.84 -0.56 1.75
C PRO A 97 3.08 -1.87 1.96
N ARG A 98 2.38 -2.35 0.92
CA ARG A 98 1.47 -3.52 0.97
C ARG A 98 0.30 -3.39 1.98
N GLY A 99 0.05 -2.19 2.50
CA GLY A 99 -0.94 -1.88 3.53
C GLY A 99 -2.38 -2.26 3.18
N LEU A 100 -2.74 -2.21 1.89
CA LEU A 100 -4.02 -2.71 1.38
C LEU A 100 -4.21 -4.21 1.70
N VAL A 101 -3.18 -5.03 1.44
CA VAL A 101 -3.23 -6.48 1.68
C VAL A 101 -3.17 -6.76 3.18
N ALA A 102 -2.33 -6.04 3.93
CA ALA A 102 -2.26 -6.16 5.38
C ALA A 102 -3.60 -5.85 6.07
N ALA A 103 -4.27 -4.75 5.71
CA ALA A 103 -5.60 -4.41 6.21
C ALA A 103 -6.65 -5.47 5.81
N SER A 104 -6.60 -5.95 4.56
CA SER A 104 -7.47 -7.02 4.06
C SER A 104 -7.33 -8.31 4.86
N ILE A 105 -6.10 -8.70 5.24
CA ILE A 105 -5.85 -9.89 6.07
C ILE A 105 -6.29 -9.64 7.51
N GLN A 106 -5.88 -8.52 8.12
CA GLN A 106 -6.13 -8.22 9.54
C GLN A 106 -7.62 -8.06 9.88
N TYR A 107 -8.43 -7.61 8.92
CA TYR A 107 -9.89 -7.53 9.07
C TYR A 107 -10.66 -8.68 8.39
N GLY A 108 -9.97 -9.69 7.83
CA GLY A 108 -10.59 -10.93 7.35
C GLY A 108 -11.36 -10.81 6.02
N HIS A 109 -10.88 -9.99 5.09
CA HIS A 109 -11.56 -9.63 3.84
C HIS A 109 -10.65 -9.83 2.61
N VAL A 110 -10.43 -11.09 2.22
CA VAL A 110 -9.58 -11.45 1.05
C VAL A 110 -10.28 -11.15 -0.31
N HIS A 111 -11.43 -10.47 -0.33
CA HIS A 111 -12.08 -10.02 -1.57
C HIS A 111 -12.72 -8.62 -1.44
N THR A 112 -11.95 -7.61 -1.83
CA THR A 112 -12.28 -6.30 -2.47
C THR A 112 -13.57 -5.48 -2.18
N ARG A 113 -14.51 -5.86 -1.32
CA ARG A 113 -15.77 -5.09 -1.09
C ARG A 113 -16.16 -4.79 0.36
N LEU A 114 -15.43 -5.27 1.38
CA LEU A 114 -15.92 -5.22 2.77
C LEU A 114 -15.08 -4.45 3.80
N ILE A 115 -13.98 -3.80 3.40
CA ILE A 115 -13.39 -2.73 4.24
C ILE A 115 -14.33 -1.50 4.32
N GLN A 116 -15.40 -1.48 3.50
CA GLN A 116 -16.44 -0.45 3.46
C GLN A 116 -17.49 -0.56 4.60
N GLY A 117 -17.61 -1.67 5.33
CA GLY A 117 -18.65 -1.86 6.35
C GLY A 117 -18.42 -1.15 7.69
N TYR A 118 -17.57 -0.11 7.71
CA TYR A 118 -16.71 0.14 8.86
C TYR A 118 -16.46 1.62 9.21
N ALA A 119 -17.16 2.54 8.53
CA ALA A 119 -17.15 3.97 8.80
C ALA A 119 -18.56 4.58 8.64
N GLY A 120 -19.48 4.26 9.56
CA GLY A 120 -20.80 4.92 9.60
C GLY A 120 -21.92 4.21 8.84
N SER A 121 -23.11 4.81 8.92
CA SER A 121 -24.41 4.21 8.60
C SER A 121 -24.74 4.10 7.10
N TYR A 122 -25.64 3.18 6.80
CA TYR A 122 -26.03 2.76 5.44
C TYR A 122 -26.67 3.85 4.56
N ASP A 123 -27.04 5.01 5.12
CA ASP A 123 -27.75 6.11 4.43
C ASP A 123 -26.87 7.33 4.07
N SER A 124 -25.55 7.29 4.30
CA SER A 124 -24.67 8.46 4.07
C SER A 124 -23.38 8.16 3.31
N GLY A 125 -23.28 8.65 2.06
CA GLY A 125 -22.05 9.19 1.47
C GLY A 125 -20.81 8.28 1.30
N PHE A 126 -20.93 6.95 1.39
CA PHE A 126 -19.74 6.10 1.55
C PHE A 126 -18.73 6.08 0.37
N PRO A 127 -19.15 5.99 -0.91
CA PRO A 127 -18.21 6.08 -2.05
C PRO A 127 -17.52 7.45 -2.16
N ASP A 128 -18.11 8.43 -1.49
CA ASP A 128 -17.86 9.87 -1.60
C ASP A 128 -16.82 10.31 -0.53
N GLU A 129 -16.81 9.72 0.66
CA GLU A 129 -15.71 9.86 1.64
C GLU A 129 -14.40 9.21 1.15
N TYR A 130 -14.47 8.02 0.54
CA TYR A 130 -13.29 7.37 -0.06
C TYR A 130 -12.69 8.23 -1.19
N ALA A 131 -13.55 8.81 -2.02
CA ALA A 131 -13.14 9.74 -3.07
C ALA A 131 -12.45 10.98 -2.50
N PHE A 132 -12.94 11.52 -1.39
CA PHE A 132 -12.31 12.68 -0.74
C PHE A 132 -10.90 12.37 -0.20
N GLU A 133 -10.70 11.23 0.46
CA GLU A 133 -9.40 10.81 0.99
C GLU A 133 -8.38 10.45 -0.11
N ASP A 134 -8.80 9.75 -1.17
CA ASP A 134 -7.92 9.41 -2.30
C ASP A 134 -7.53 10.67 -3.10
N TRP A 135 -8.45 11.63 -3.21
CA TRP A 135 -8.16 12.95 -3.79
C TRP A 135 -7.16 13.76 -2.96
N LEU A 136 -7.33 13.83 -1.63
CA LEU A 136 -6.39 14.50 -0.74
C LEU A 136 -4.99 13.90 -0.86
N PHE A 137 -4.86 12.58 -0.79
CA PHE A 137 -3.59 11.89 -0.93
C PHE A 137 -2.90 12.17 -2.29
N ARG A 138 -3.67 12.23 -3.39
CA ARG A 138 -3.13 12.63 -4.70
C ARG A 138 -2.64 14.07 -4.72
N LEU A 139 -3.31 15.00 -4.03
CA LEU A 139 -2.84 16.39 -3.91
C LEU A 139 -1.59 16.53 -3.02
N GLU A 140 -1.48 15.74 -1.95
CA GLU A 140 -0.27 15.70 -1.11
C GLU A 140 0.95 15.28 -1.95
N ASN A 141 0.86 14.13 -2.64
CA ASN A 141 1.93 13.65 -3.52
C ASN A 141 2.25 14.65 -4.64
N LEU A 142 1.23 15.28 -5.23
CA LEU A 142 1.38 16.29 -6.27
C LEU A 142 2.13 17.54 -5.77
N ALA A 143 1.89 17.95 -4.52
CA ALA A 143 2.60 19.08 -3.92
C ALA A 143 4.08 18.73 -3.66
N GLU A 144 4.38 17.50 -3.25
CA GLU A 144 5.75 16.99 -3.15
C GLU A 144 6.43 16.95 -4.53
N ASP A 145 5.74 16.45 -5.55
CA ASP A 145 6.20 16.43 -6.95
C ASP A 145 6.52 17.83 -7.49
N GLN A 146 5.65 18.81 -7.24
CA GLN A 146 5.87 20.19 -7.65
C GLN A 146 7.11 20.77 -6.95
N GLN A 147 7.24 20.57 -5.63
CA GLN A 147 8.40 21.04 -4.86
C GLN A 147 9.71 20.40 -5.34
N ALA A 148 9.69 19.11 -5.67
CA ALA A 148 10.85 18.40 -6.20
C ALA A 148 11.24 18.92 -7.60
N LEU A 149 10.27 19.12 -8.50
CA LEU A 149 10.51 19.71 -9.82
C LEU A 149 11.04 21.14 -9.73
N ASP A 150 10.50 21.98 -8.84
CA ASP A 150 10.98 23.35 -8.62
C ASP A 150 12.40 23.38 -8.01
N ALA A 151 12.77 22.35 -7.25
CA ALA A 151 14.14 22.13 -6.75
C ALA A 151 15.10 21.55 -7.81
N GLY A 152 14.62 21.27 -9.03
CA GLY A 152 15.43 20.77 -10.15
C GLY A 152 15.48 19.24 -10.29
N GLU A 153 14.50 18.50 -9.75
CA GLU A 153 14.43 17.04 -9.89
C GLU A 153 14.44 16.60 -11.37
N HIS A 154 15.34 15.66 -11.69
CA HIS A 154 15.37 15.03 -12.99
C HIS A 154 14.27 13.97 -13.09
N VAL A 155 13.74 13.82 -14.30
CA VAL A 155 12.68 12.86 -14.63
C VAL A 155 12.98 12.27 -16.00
N SER A 156 13.14 10.95 -16.06
CA SER A 156 13.37 10.18 -17.28
C SER A 156 12.21 9.22 -17.59
N GLY A 157 12.31 8.49 -18.70
CA GLY A 157 11.32 7.52 -19.16
C GLY A 157 10.28 8.10 -20.14
N PRO A 158 9.50 7.23 -20.81
CA PRO A 158 8.61 7.60 -21.91
C PRO A 158 7.52 8.62 -21.51
N ALA A 159 7.13 8.65 -20.23
CA ALA A 159 6.12 9.58 -19.75
C ALA A 159 6.68 10.84 -19.06
N ALA A 160 8.00 11.07 -19.04
CA ALA A 160 8.61 12.20 -18.32
C ALA A 160 8.00 13.57 -18.67
N ASN A 161 7.80 13.85 -19.97
CA ASN A 161 7.17 15.10 -20.41
C ASN A 161 5.70 15.20 -19.97
N ALA A 162 4.97 14.08 -19.97
CA ALA A 162 3.58 14.03 -19.52
C ALA A 162 3.47 14.19 -17.99
N TYR A 163 4.43 13.65 -17.23
CA TYR A 163 4.56 13.89 -15.78
C TYR A 163 4.74 15.39 -15.50
N ARG A 164 5.79 16.02 -16.04
CA ARG A 164 6.07 17.45 -15.84
C ARG A 164 4.88 18.34 -16.25
N HIS A 165 4.21 18.01 -17.36
CA HIS A 165 3.01 18.71 -17.81
C HIS A 165 1.83 18.55 -16.84
N ARG A 166 1.57 17.33 -16.34
CA ARG A 166 0.48 17.07 -15.39
C ARG A 166 0.74 17.75 -14.05
N VAL A 167 1.96 17.66 -13.51
CA VAL A 167 2.32 18.31 -12.24
C VAL A 167 2.10 19.83 -12.34
N ALA A 168 2.74 20.50 -13.31
CA ALA A 168 2.58 21.94 -13.51
C ALA A 168 1.13 22.36 -13.84
N GLY A 169 0.36 21.52 -14.56
CA GLY A 169 -1.05 21.76 -14.86
C GLY A 169 -1.95 21.66 -13.63
N ALA A 170 -1.74 20.62 -12.82
CA ALA A 170 -2.49 20.37 -11.61
C ALA A 170 -2.19 21.43 -10.53
N THR A 171 -0.93 21.83 -10.36
CA THR A 171 -0.55 22.95 -9.46
C THR A 171 -1.34 24.21 -9.81
N ARG A 172 -1.42 24.58 -11.10
CA ARG A 172 -2.23 25.73 -11.54
C ARG A 172 -3.73 25.56 -11.34
N GLN A 173 -4.25 24.35 -11.48
CA GLN A 173 -5.69 24.08 -11.35
C GLN A 173 -6.14 23.98 -9.88
N PHE A 174 -5.32 23.47 -8.97
CA PHE A 174 -5.72 23.09 -7.61
C PHE A 174 -5.11 23.95 -6.49
N ALA A 175 -4.16 24.84 -6.79
CA ALA A 175 -3.64 25.78 -5.80
C ALA A 175 -4.76 26.65 -5.20
N GLY A 176 -4.96 26.54 -3.89
CA GLY A 176 -5.98 27.30 -3.14
C GLY A 176 -7.41 26.77 -3.26
N HIS A 177 -7.66 25.62 -3.90
CA HIS A 177 -9.01 25.05 -3.96
C HIS A 177 -9.45 24.43 -2.63
N VAL A 178 -10.47 25.03 -2.00
CA VAL A 178 -11.21 24.42 -0.88
C VAL A 178 -12.38 23.64 -1.44
N LEU A 179 -12.39 22.31 -1.26
CA LEU A 179 -13.55 21.49 -1.58
C LEU A 179 -14.66 21.67 -0.54
N THR A 180 -15.89 21.86 -1.02
CA THR A 180 -17.08 22.05 -0.17
C THR A 180 -17.98 20.80 -0.13
N SER A 181 -17.72 19.78 -0.96
CA SER A 181 -18.49 18.54 -0.99
C SER A 181 -17.70 17.33 -1.50
N THR A 182 -18.14 16.14 -1.11
CA THR A 182 -17.57 14.85 -1.55
C THR A 182 -17.80 14.53 -3.02
N ARG A 183 -18.93 14.96 -3.60
CA ARG A 183 -19.23 14.73 -5.03
C ARG A 183 -18.21 15.42 -5.93
N GLN A 184 -17.80 16.64 -5.57
CA GLN A 184 -16.73 17.35 -6.28
C GLN A 184 -15.40 16.58 -6.22
N ALA A 185 -15.06 15.94 -5.11
CA ALA A 185 -13.84 15.12 -5.03
C ALA A 185 -13.87 13.92 -6.00
N ARG A 186 -15.04 13.31 -6.21
CA ARG A 186 -15.22 12.21 -7.16
C ARG A 186 -14.94 12.63 -8.59
N ASP A 187 -15.50 13.76 -9.02
CA ASP A 187 -15.28 14.32 -10.36
C ASP A 187 -13.79 14.70 -10.55
N LEU A 188 -13.13 15.17 -9.47
CA LEU A 188 -11.71 15.48 -9.50
C LEU A 188 -10.79 14.25 -9.56
N ILE A 189 -11.14 13.10 -8.98
CA ILE A 189 -10.36 11.85 -9.17
C ILE A 189 -10.33 11.44 -10.65
N GLY A 190 -11.43 11.63 -11.37
CA GLY A 190 -11.48 11.38 -12.82
C GLY A 190 -10.61 12.33 -13.64
N ASN A 191 -10.09 13.42 -13.07
CA ASN A 191 -9.28 14.40 -13.79
C ASN A 191 -7.92 13.78 -14.21
N PRO A 192 -7.58 13.76 -15.52
CA PRO A 192 -6.31 13.23 -16.01
C PRO A 192 -5.05 13.84 -15.39
N LEU A 193 -5.13 15.07 -14.85
CA LEU A 193 -4.03 15.72 -14.15
C LEU A 193 -3.70 15.04 -12.81
N LEU A 194 -4.70 14.46 -12.12
CA LEU A 194 -4.52 13.72 -10.86
C LEU A 194 -4.33 12.20 -11.09
N GLN A 195 -4.07 11.79 -12.32
CA GLN A 195 -3.78 10.39 -12.68
C GLN A 195 -2.27 10.13 -12.67
N LEU A 196 -1.62 10.47 -11.55
CA LEU A 196 -0.24 10.13 -11.22
C LEU A 196 -0.28 9.09 -10.08
N HIS A 197 0.36 7.94 -10.28
CA HIS A 197 0.33 6.81 -9.33
C HIS A 197 1.76 6.37 -9.02
N HIS A 198 2.26 6.71 -7.85
CA HIS A 198 3.60 6.30 -7.40
C HIS A 198 3.62 4.82 -7.02
N GLY A 199 4.66 4.11 -7.46
CA GLY A 199 4.93 2.71 -7.13
C GLY A 199 6.38 2.52 -6.68
N GLU A 200 6.82 1.27 -6.53
CA GLU A 200 8.20 0.98 -6.13
C GLU A 200 9.18 1.25 -7.29
N GLY A 201 9.95 2.34 -7.20
CA GLY A 201 10.95 2.72 -8.21
C GLY A 201 10.38 3.19 -9.56
N MET A 202 9.14 3.68 -9.59
CA MET A 202 8.54 4.33 -10.76
C MET A 202 7.29 5.13 -10.41
N THR A 203 7.06 6.20 -11.16
CA THR A 203 5.80 6.95 -11.14
C THR A 203 5.00 6.69 -12.42
N CYS A 204 3.80 6.12 -12.28
CA CYS A 204 2.91 5.81 -13.39
C CYS A 204 2.05 7.03 -13.75
N VAL A 205 2.38 7.65 -14.87
CA VAL A 205 1.60 8.72 -15.52
C VAL A 205 0.45 8.07 -16.26
N PHE A 206 -0.61 7.76 -15.54
CA PHE A 206 -1.59 6.78 -16.00
C PHE A 206 -2.40 7.28 -17.20
N ASN A 207 -2.41 6.44 -18.24
CA ASN A 207 -3.32 6.48 -19.38
C ASN A 207 -3.78 5.02 -19.61
N PRO A 208 -5.08 4.70 -19.50
CA PRO A 208 -5.56 3.32 -19.59
C PRO A 208 -5.34 2.69 -20.97
N VAL A 209 -5.25 3.49 -22.04
CA VAL A 209 -4.99 3.01 -23.42
C VAL A 209 -3.53 2.51 -23.59
N HIS A 210 -2.60 3.09 -22.83
CA HIS A 210 -1.15 2.81 -22.91
C HIS A 210 -0.65 1.93 -21.76
N ALA A 211 -1.53 1.53 -20.84
CA ALA A 211 -1.18 0.73 -19.68
C ALA A 211 -0.89 -0.73 -20.09
N ALA A 212 0.34 -1.18 -19.81
CA ALA A 212 0.75 -2.57 -20.02
C ALA A 212 0.56 -3.46 -18.76
N CYS A 213 0.17 -2.87 -17.63
CA CYS A 213 -0.20 -3.57 -16.39
C CYS A 213 -1.67 -3.99 -16.43
N GLN A 214 -2.08 -4.85 -15.49
CA GLN A 214 -3.51 -5.06 -15.22
C GLN A 214 -4.19 -3.75 -14.76
N LEU A 215 -5.48 -3.62 -15.07
CA LEU A 215 -6.33 -2.50 -14.66
C LEU A 215 -7.31 -2.94 -13.57
N ARG A 216 -7.50 -2.09 -12.57
CA ARG A 216 -8.49 -2.26 -11.51
C ARG A 216 -9.72 -1.43 -11.87
N GLY A 217 -10.55 -1.99 -12.75
CA GLY A 217 -11.71 -1.33 -13.36
C GLY A 217 -11.79 -1.62 -14.86
N THR A 218 -12.71 -0.96 -15.57
CA THR A 218 -12.77 -0.96 -17.04
C THR A 218 -12.14 0.32 -17.60
N VAL A 219 -11.63 0.31 -18.84
CA VAL A 219 -10.98 1.47 -19.47
C VAL A 219 -11.86 2.73 -19.45
N ASP A 220 -13.17 2.57 -19.59
CA ASP A 220 -14.16 3.65 -19.61
C ASP A 220 -14.65 4.09 -18.21
N ASP A 221 -14.18 3.46 -17.12
CA ASP A 221 -14.55 3.83 -15.74
C ASP A 221 -13.69 5.02 -15.25
N PRO A 222 -14.27 6.17 -14.86
CA PRO A 222 -13.52 7.31 -14.31
C PRO A 222 -12.70 6.98 -13.05
N LEU A 223 -13.01 5.87 -12.37
CA LEU A 223 -12.29 5.38 -11.19
C LEU A 223 -11.32 4.24 -11.51
N VAL A 224 -11.05 3.94 -12.79
CA VAL A 224 -10.06 2.94 -13.18
C VAL A 224 -8.67 3.34 -12.70
N THR A 225 -7.96 2.37 -12.11
CA THR A 225 -6.60 2.56 -11.58
C THR A 225 -5.63 1.51 -12.12
N PRO A 226 -4.35 1.85 -12.31
CA PRO A 226 -3.33 0.88 -12.70
C PRO A 226 -3.03 -0.06 -11.53
N ASP A 227 -2.64 -1.29 -11.82
CA ASP A 227 -1.94 -2.12 -10.85
C ASP A 227 -0.44 -1.78 -10.87
N THR A 228 -0.01 -0.92 -9.95
CA THR A 228 1.40 -0.49 -9.81
C THR A 228 2.36 -1.66 -9.60
N ASP A 229 1.88 -2.72 -8.95
CA ASP A 229 2.66 -3.92 -8.63
C ASP A 229 2.87 -4.84 -9.86
N ASP A 230 2.07 -4.68 -10.93
CA ASP A 230 2.17 -5.43 -12.19
C ASP A 230 2.73 -4.58 -13.35
N CYS A 231 3.46 -3.51 -13.04
CA CYS A 231 4.01 -2.61 -14.04
C CYS A 231 5.06 -3.30 -14.93
N ARG A 232 4.89 -3.23 -16.26
CA ARG A 232 5.76 -3.91 -17.23
C ARG A 232 6.92 -3.00 -17.67
N PRO A 233 8.16 -3.52 -17.84
CA PRO A 233 9.35 -2.69 -18.12
C PRO A 233 9.27 -1.77 -19.35
N LYS A 234 8.43 -2.09 -20.34
CA LYS A 234 8.22 -1.30 -21.57
C LYS A 234 6.91 -0.50 -21.58
N CYS A 235 6.27 -0.31 -20.42
CA CYS A 235 5.03 0.46 -20.30
C CYS A 235 5.27 1.95 -20.63
N LEU A 236 4.49 2.51 -21.55
CA LEU A 236 4.64 3.91 -21.99
C LEU A 236 4.24 4.94 -20.90
N ASN A 237 3.54 4.50 -19.86
CA ASN A 237 3.12 5.36 -18.73
C ASN A 237 4.23 5.57 -17.68
N ILE A 238 5.41 4.95 -17.83
CA ILE A 238 6.49 5.06 -16.84
C ILE A 238 7.18 6.43 -16.97
N ALA A 239 7.19 7.17 -15.87
CA ALA A 239 8.20 8.19 -15.56
C ALA A 239 9.06 7.70 -14.38
N ARG A 240 10.29 8.19 -14.28
CA ARG A 240 11.18 7.96 -13.13
C ARG A 240 11.81 9.27 -12.69
N THR A 241 11.46 9.68 -11.48
CA THR A 241 12.07 10.79 -10.75
C THR A 241 13.44 10.41 -10.17
N ASP A 242 14.25 11.39 -9.75
CA ASP A 242 15.45 11.11 -8.93
C ASP A 242 15.09 10.29 -7.67
N ARG A 243 13.93 10.56 -7.03
CA ARG A 243 13.39 9.77 -5.91
C ARG A 243 13.13 8.29 -6.27
N ASP A 244 12.49 8.03 -7.42
CA ASP A 244 12.26 6.67 -7.94
C ASP A 244 13.61 5.94 -8.17
N VAL A 245 14.60 6.66 -8.73
CA VAL A 245 15.94 6.14 -9.05
C VAL A 245 16.74 5.82 -7.79
N LEU A 246 16.64 6.61 -6.72
CA LEU A 246 17.21 6.27 -5.42
C LEU A 246 16.64 4.95 -4.85
N GLN A 247 15.33 4.68 -5.04
CA GLN A 247 14.74 3.40 -4.65
C GLN A 247 15.24 2.24 -5.52
N ILE A 248 15.40 2.46 -6.83
CA ILE A 248 15.99 1.47 -7.75
C ILE A 248 17.44 1.15 -7.36
N GLN A 249 18.24 2.16 -7.00
CA GLN A 249 19.62 2.01 -6.54
C GLN A 249 19.69 1.14 -5.27
N GLN A 250 18.87 1.47 -4.26
CA GLN A 250 18.78 0.67 -3.03
C GLN A 250 18.37 -0.78 -3.30
N HIS A 251 17.47 -1.02 -4.26
CA HIS A 251 17.06 -2.36 -4.64
C HIS A 251 18.16 -3.10 -5.42
N HIS A 252 18.85 -2.42 -6.33
CA HIS A 252 20.00 -2.94 -7.07
C HIS A 252 21.11 -3.39 -6.12
N ASP A 253 21.48 -2.56 -5.15
CA ASP A 253 22.60 -2.84 -4.25
C ASP A 253 22.26 -3.99 -3.28
N ALA A 254 21.04 -4.02 -2.74
CA ALA A 254 20.55 -5.15 -1.96
C ALA A 254 20.48 -6.46 -2.77
N LEU A 255 20.15 -6.39 -4.06
CA LEU A 255 20.16 -7.55 -4.95
C LEU A 255 21.58 -7.99 -5.33
N ALA A 256 22.52 -7.05 -5.47
CA ALA A 256 23.92 -7.32 -5.75
C ALA A 256 24.59 -8.12 -4.61
N GLU A 257 24.30 -7.77 -3.34
CA GLU A 257 24.73 -8.55 -2.18
C GLU A 257 24.20 -10.00 -2.22
N ILE A 258 22.94 -10.19 -2.61
CA ILE A 258 22.31 -11.52 -2.72
C ILE A 258 22.91 -12.34 -3.87
N VAL A 259 23.16 -11.71 -5.03
CA VAL A 259 23.77 -12.37 -6.19
C VAL A 259 25.23 -12.74 -5.91
N ALA A 260 25.94 -11.98 -5.07
CA ALA A 260 27.30 -12.29 -4.66
C ALA A 260 27.42 -13.47 -3.68
N ASP A 261 26.32 -13.97 -3.10
CA ASP A 261 26.34 -15.15 -2.20
C ASP A 261 26.62 -16.45 -3.00
N PRO A 262 27.77 -17.13 -2.80
CA PRO A 262 28.11 -18.36 -3.51
C PRO A 262 27.23 -19.56 -3.13
N LEU A 263 26.37 -19.44 -2.09
CA LEU A 263 25.40 -20.46 -1.69
C LEU A 263 24.05 -20.35 -2.42
N ALA A 264 23.87 -19.34 -3.27
CA ALA A 264 22.63 -19.15 -4.05
C ALA A 264 22.41 -20.29 -5.07
N PRO A 265 21.24 -20.95 -5.10
CA PRO A 265 20.94 -21.97 -6.11
C PRO A 265 20.98 -21.42 -7.54
N MET A 266 21.65 -22.11 -8.47
CA MET A 266 21.91 -21.66 -9.85
C MET A 266 20.68 -21.05 -10.58
N ILE A 267 19.51 -21.70 -10.48
CA ILE A 267 18.27 -21.25 -11.14
C ILE A 267 17.79 -19.88 -10.60
N ARG A 268 18.07 -19.57 -9.33
CA ARG A 268 17.81 -18.23 -8.77
C ARG A 268 18.86 -17.24 -9.28
N HIS A 269 20.12 -17.63 -9.23
CA HIS A 269 21.25 -16.79 -9.61
C HIS A 269 21.13 -16.21 -11.04
N GLU A 270 20.73 -17.01 -12.04
CA GLU A 270 20.52 -16.51 -13.42
C GLU A 270 19.41 -15.45 -13.53
N ARG A 271 18.28 -15.67 -12.84
CA ARG A 271 17.15 -14.75 -12.81
C ARG A 271 17.50 -13.47 -12.06
N ASP A 272 18.17 -13.61 -10.93
CA ASP A 272 18.51 -12.49 -10.05
C ASP A 272 19.64 -11.64 -10.69
N GLN A 273 20.56 -12.25 -11.44
CA GLN A 273 21.47 -11.53 -12.36
C GLN A 273 20.74 -10.80 -13.50
N HIS A 274 19.72 -11.42 -14.11
CA HIS A 274 18.93 -10.77 -15.17
C HIS A 274 18.22 -9.53 -14.63
N GLU A 275 17.66 -9.63 -13.42
CA GLU A 275 17.04 -8.50 -12.74
C GLU A 275 18.05 -7.41 -12.38
N LEU A 276 19.23 -7.76 -11.87
CA LEU A 276 20.31 -6.80 -11.62
C LEU A 276 20.72 -6.05 -12.90
N ARG A 277 20.87 -6.75 -14.03
CA ARG A 277 21.10 -6.11 -15.35
C ARG A 277 19.96 -5.19 -15.76
N ARG A 278 18.69 -5.54 -15.46
CA ARG A 278 17.51 -4.71 -15.74
C ARG A 278 17.51 -3.42 -14.91
N LEU A 279 17.81 -3.52 -13.62
CA LEU A 279 17.88 -2.37 -12.72
C LEU A 279 19.02 -1.44 -13.13
N ARG A 280 20.21 -2.00 -13.42
CA ARG A 280 21.35 -1.21 -13.90
C ARG A 280 21.06 -0.44 -15.19
N ALA A 281 20.44 -1.08 -16.19
CA ALA A 281 20.06 -0.40 -17.42
C ALA A 281 19.04 0.75 -17.22
N ILE A 282 18.27 0.73 -16.12
CA ILE A 282 17.37 1.84 -15.75
C ILE A 282 18.14 2.99 -15.10
N LEU A 283 19.14 2.68 -14.27
CA LEU A 283 20.02 3.67 -13.65
C LEU A 283 20.83 4.40 -14.74
N ASP A 284 21.49 3.64 -15.62
CA ASP A 284 22.31 4.15 -16.72
C ASP A 284 21.49 5.07 -17.66
N ASP A 285 20.24 4.71 -18.00
CA ASP A 285 19.30 5.52 -18.81
C ASP A 285 18.90 6.84 -18.13
N HIS A 286 18.67 6.80 -16.81
CA HIS A 286 18.34 8.01 -16.04
C HIS A 286 19.53 8.96 -15.94
N GLU A 287 20.74 8.45 -15.70
CA GLU A 287 21.98 9.26 -15.68
C GLU A 287 22.28 9.86 -17.07
N GLN A 288 22.19 9.06 -18.14
CA GLN A 288 22.41 9.54 -19.50
C GLN A 288 21.45 10.68 -19.85
N THR A 289 20.14 10.49 -19.64
CA THR A 289 19.14 11.53 -19.91
C THR A 289 19.27 12.75 -19.00
N LYS A 290 19.97 12.66 -17.86
CA LYS A 290 20.27 13.80 -16.98
C LYS A 290 21.38 14.66 -17.57
N ASN A 291 22.43 14.01 -18.08
CA ASN A 291 23.57 14.67 -18.73
C ASN A 291 23.16 15.32 -20.06
N ASP A 292 22.30 14.67 -20.85
CA ASP A 292 21.79 15.22 -22.13
C ASP A 292 20.96 16.52 -21.94
N VAL A 293 20.39 16.73 -20.75
CA VAL A 293 19.60 17.93 -20.39
C VAL A 293 20.46 19.05 -19.81
N ASN A 294 21.66 18.74 -19.30
CA ASN A 294 22.51 19.67 -18.55
C ASN A 294 23.99 19.55 -19.00
N PRO A 295 24.33 20.01 -20.22
CA PRO A 295 25.64 19.83 -20.87
C PRO A 295 26.77 20.72 -20.35
#